data_AF-A0A931LRK3-F1
#
_entry.id   AF-A0A931LRK3-F1
#
_cell.length_a   1.000
_cell.length_b   1.000
_cell.length_c   1.000
_cell.angle_alpha   90.00
_cell.angle_beta   90.00
_cell.angle_gamma   90.00
#
_symmetry.space_group_name_H-M   'P 1'
#
loop_
_entity.id
_entity.type
_entity.pdbx_description
1 polymer ?
#
loop_
_entity_poly.entity_id
_entity_poly.type
_entity_poly.pdbx_seq_one_letter_code
_entity_poly.pdbx_strand_id
1 'polypeptide(L)'
;MKRITIAKPGAGSEGNTLVDAQLPPGTTARDVLRSVGLDQNYFLAKWPAPGQAPIPFGETESLFEKVGDGEKLLAASKASMG
;
A
#
# COMPACT_ATOMS: atom_id res chain seq x y z
N MET A 1 17.21 -4.73 -2.02
CA MET A 1 16.04 -4.05 -2.62
C MET A 1 14.95 -5.09 -2.74
N LYS A 2 13.71 -4.76 -2.39
CA LYS A 2 12.55 -5.66 -2.54
C LYS A 2 11.64 -5.20 -3.68
N ARG A 3 10.84 -6.09 -4.24
CA ARG A 3 9.73 -5.76 -5.14
C ARG A 3 8.41 -6.01 -4.42
N ILE A 4 7.45 -5.12 -4.59
CA ILE A 4 6.11 -5.25 -4.03
C ILE A 4 5.07 -4.91 -5.10
N THR A 5 3.87 -5.46 -4.96
CA THR A 5 2.74 -5.10 -5.80
C THR A 5 1.71 -4.35 -4.96
N ILE A 6 1.38 -3.13 -5.37
CA ILE A 6 0.42 -2.28 -4.69
C ILE A 6 -0.87 -2.30 -5.47
N ALA A 7 -1.93 -2.75 -4.82
CA ALA A 7 -3.27 -2.59 -5.33
C ALA A 7 -3.81 -1.24 -4.86
N LYS A 8 -3.96 -0.29 -5.79
CA LYS A 8 -4.55 1.02 -5.52
C LYS A 8 -5.94 1.15 -6.12
N PRO A 9 -6.79 2.07 -5.65
CA PRO A 9 -8.07 2.33 -6.28
C PRO A 9 -7.85 2.75 -7.74
N GLY A 10 -8.58 2.11 -8.66
CA GLY A 10 -8.54 2.48 -10.07
C GLY A 10 -9.04 3.90 -10.29
N ALA A 11 -8.62 4.53 -11.40
CA ALA A 11 -9.11 5.86 -11.79
C ALA A 11 -10.59 5.86 -12.25
N GLY A 12 -11.35 4.80 -11.99
CA GLY A 12 -12.75 4.60 -12.37
C GLY A 12 -13.44 3.55 -11.48
N SER A 13 -14.74 3.34 -11.68
CA SER A 13 -15.61 2.49 -10.85
C SER A 13 -15.34 0.98 -10.88
N GLU A 14 -14.26 0.53 -11.53
CA GLU A 14 -13.95 -0.89 -11.68
C GLU A 14 -12.63 -1.25 -10.99
N GLY A 15 -12.74 -1.65 -9.72
CA GLY A 15 -11.72 -2.42 -9.01
C GLY A 15 -10.41 -1.71 -8.67
N ASN A 16 -9.44 -2.52 -8.24
CA ASN A 16 -8.10 -2.05 -7.90
C ASN A 16 -7.16 -2.18 -9.10
N THR A 17 -6.39 -1.13 -9.38
CA THR A 17 -5.24 -1.18 -10.29
C THR A 17 -4.04 -1.72 -9.55
N LEU A 18 -3.39 -2.76 -10.09
CA LEU A 18 -2.14 -3.30 -9.56
C LEU A 18 -0.96 -2.54 -10.14
N VAL A 19 -0.05 -2.10 -9.29
CA VAL A 19 1.16 -1.37 -9.67
C VAL A 19 2.34 -2.01 -8.96
N ASP A 20 3.35 -2.43 -9.72
CA ASP A 20 4.60 -2.91 -9.13
C ASP A 20 5.48 -1.72 -8.72
N ALA A 21 6.08 -1.82 -7.55
CA ALA A 21 7.02 -0.84 -7.03
C ALA A 21 8.27 -1.52 -6.47
N GLN A 22 9.38 -0.81 -6.60
CA GLN A 22 10.61 -1.19 -5.92
C GLN A 22 10.60 -0.57 -4.52
N LEU A 23 11.03 -1.36 -3.55
CA LEU A 23 11.12 -1.00 -2.14
C LEU A 23 12.59 -1.03 -1.70
N PRO A 24 13.30 0.11 -1.82
CA PRO A 24 14.61 0.30 -1.20
C PRO A 24 14.55 0.16 0.34
N PRO A 25 15.67 -0.20 1.00
CA PRO A 25 15.78 -0.09 2.46
C PRO A 25 15.45 1.33 2.96
N GLY A 26 14.74 1.43 4.08
CA GLY A 26 14.34 2.71 4.67
C GLY A 26 13.13 3.37 4.01
N THR A 27 12.55 2.78 2.96
CA THR A 27 11.32 3.30 2.33
C THR A 27 10.14 3.15 3.29
N THR A 28 9.38 4.23 3.47
CA THR A 28 8.19 4.26 4.34
C THR A 28 6.90 4.06 3.55
N ALA A 29 5.78 3.81 4.26
CA ALA A 29 4.46 3.77 3.63
C ALA A 29 4.13 5.07 2.89
N ARG A 30 4.51 6.22 3.44
CA ARG A 30 4.29 7.51 2.79
C ARG A 30 5.04 7.66 1.47
N ASP A 31 6.27 7.16 1.40
CA ASP A 31 7.08 7.21 0.18
C ASP A 31 6.48 6.33 -0.93
N VAL A 32 6.00 5.14 -0.57
CA VAL A 32 5.33 4.22 -1.51
C VAL A 32 4.00 4.80 -2.01
N LEU A 33 3.19 5.40 -1.14
CA LEU A 33 1.94 6.06 -1.57
C LEU A 33 2.23 7.18 -2.58
N ARG A 34 3.22 8.03 -2.28
CA ARG A 34 3.64 9.12 -3.16
C ARG A 34 4.13 8.61 -4.51
N SER A 35 4.87 7.50 -4.55
CA SER A 35 5.42 6.95 -5.80
C SER A 35 4.34 6.42 -6.75
N VAL A 36 3.18 5.97 -6.22
CA VAL A 36 2.03 5.52 -7.02
C VAL A 36 0.99 6.61 -7.29
N GLY A 37 1.31 7.85 -6.92
CA GLY A 37 0.47 9.04 -7.13
C GLY A 37 -0.69 9.18 -6.15
N LEU A 38 -0.59 8.58 -4.96
CA LEU A 38 -1.58 8.73 -3.89
C LEU A 38 -1.08 9.72 -2.84
N ASP A 39 -2.01 10.51 -2.34
CA ASP A 39 -1.76 11.52 -1.33
C ASP A 39 -2.07 11.01 0.10
N GLN A 40 -1.99 11.91 1.07
CA GLN A 40 -2.17 11.61 2.51
C GLN A 40 -3.59 11.17 2.88
N ASN A 41 -4.57 11.27 1.98
CA ASN A 41 -5.91 10.71 2.18
C ASN A 41 -5.94 9.18 2.05
N TYR A 42 -4.82 8.56 1.67
CA TYR A 42 -4.68 7.11 1.56
C TYR A 42 -3.77 6.55 2.65
N PHE A 43 -3.94 5.27 2.94
CA PHE A 43 -3.04 4.49 3.78
C PHE A 43 -2.63 3.21 3.04
N LEU A 44 -1.44 2.71 3.32
CA LEU A 44 -1.02 1.37 2.91
C LEU A 44 -1.34 0.39 4.01
N ALA A 45 -1.78 -0.79 3.62
CA ALA A 45 -2.02 -1.92 4.49
C ALA A 45 -1.49 -3.21 3.86
N LYS A 46 -1.28 -4.23 4.69
CA LYS A 46 -1.14 -5.59 4.13
C LYS A 46 -2.43 -5.94 3.39
N TRP A 47 -2.28 -6.65 2.27
CA TRP A 47 -3.43 -7.19 1.58
C TRP A 47 -4.20 -8.11 2.54
N PRO A 48 -5.47 -7.80 2.87
CA PRO A 48 -6.19 -8.56 3.88
C PRO A 48 -6.52 -9.96 3.39
N ALA A 49 -6.55 -10.92 4.30
CA ALA A 49 -7.17 -12.21 4.03
C ALA A 49 -8.69 -12.03 3.83
N PRO A 50 -9.36 -12.92 3.09
CA PRO A 50 -10.81 -12.87 2.94
C PRO A 50 -11.51 -12.79 4.31
N GLY A 51 -12.39 -11.79 4.48
CA GLY A 51 -13.12 -11.56 5.73
C GLY A 51 -12.37 -10.77 6.81
N GLN A 52 -11.16 -10.27 6.53
CA GLN A 52 -10.41 -9.42 7.47
C GLN A 52 -10.37 -7.96 7.04
N ALA A 53 -10.37 -7.06 8.02
CA ALA A 53 -10.11 -5.65 7.78
C ALA A 53 -8.62 -5.45 7.43
N PRO A 54 -8.30 -4.55 6.49
CA PRO A 54 -6.91 -4.21 6.18
C PRO A 54 -6.24 -3.57 7.40
N ILE A 55 -5.05 -4.06 7.75
CA ILE A 55 -4.26 -3.54 8.88
C ILE A 55 -3.29 -2.48 8.31
N PRO A 56 -3.48 -1.19 8.65
CA PRO A 56 -2.65 -0.12 8.13
C PRO A 56 -1.22 -0.19 8.67
N PHE A 57 -0.25 0.14 7.83
CA PHE A 57 1.10 0.49 8.26
C PHE A 57 1.08 1.94 8.76
N GLY A 58 1.90 2.25 9.76
CA GLY A 58 2.22 3.62 10.12
C GLY A 58 2.89 4.38 8.96
N GLU A 59 2.70 5.69 8.91
CA GLU A 59 3.17 6.49 7.79
C GLU A 59 4.71 6.61 7.73
N THR A 60 5.37 6.52 8.89
CA THR A 60 6.82 6.74 9.06
C THR A 60 7.61 5.47 9.36
N GLU A 61 6.94 4.32 9.52
CA GLU A 61 7.63 3.05 9.73
C GLU A 61 8.28 2.53 8.45
N SER A 62 9.38 1.79 8.63
CA SER A 62 10.11 1.14 7.54
C SER A 62 9.27 0.00 6.97
N LEU A 63 8.68 0.21 5.80
CA LEU A 63 7.94 -0.82 5.07
C LEU A 63 8.86 -1.98 4.72
N PHE A 64 10.12 -1.68 4.39
CA PHE A 64 11.13 -2.67 4.00
C PHE A 64 11.32 -3.76 5.06
N GLU A 65 11.19 -3.43 6.34
CA GLU A 65 11.33 -4.40 7.44
C GLU A 65 10.06 -5.21 7.69
N LYS A 66 8.88 -4.69 7.30
CA LYS A 66 7.58 -5.31 7.59
C LYS A 66 7.03 -6.21 6.49
N VAL A 67 7.53 -6.08 5.26
CA VAL A 67 7.02 -6.80 4.08
C VAL A 67 8.08 -7.69 3.45
N GLY A 68 7.67 -8.84 2.91
CA GLY A 68 8.52 -9.72 2.12
C GLY A 68 8.82 -9.18 0.72
N ASP A 69 9.75 -9.83 0.02
CA ASP A 69 9.89 -9.65 -1.44
C ASP A 69 8.70 -10.31 -2.14
N GLY A 70 8.12 -9.63 -3.13
CA GLY A 70 6.92 -10.04 -3.84
C GLY A 70 5.61 -9.82 -3.06
N GLU A 71 5.65 -9.14 -1.91
CA GLU A 71 4.46 -8.97 -1.08
C GLU A 71 3.44 -8.04 -1.74
N LYS A 72 2.16 -8.43 -1.65
CA LYS A 72 1.03 -7.64 -2.15
C LYS A 72 0.50 -6.74 -1.05
N LEU A 73 0.40 -5.45 -1.34
CA LEU A 73 -0.13 -4.43 -0.44
C LEU A 73 -1.43 -3.83 -1.01
N LEU A 74 -2.25 -3.30 -0.11
CA LEU A 74 -3.46 -2.54 -0.46
C LEU A 74 -3.23 -1.07 -0.11
N ALA A 75 -3.47 -0.18 -1.06
CA ALA A 75 -3.68 1.23 -0.78
C ALA A 75 -5.18 1.50 -0.74
N ALA A 76 -5.67 2.08 0.36
CA ALA A 76 -7.08 2.36 0.56
C ALA A 76 -7.30 3.78 1.08
N SER A 77 -8.46 4.36 0.78
CA SER A 77 -8.81 5.69 1.25
C SER A 77 -9.13 5.65 2.74
N LYS A 78 -8.57 6.59 3.51
CA LYS A 78 -8.94 6.87 4.92
C LYS A 78 -10.43 7.23 5.02
N ALA A 79 -11.01 7.75 3.93
CA ALA A 79 -12.44 7.84 3.61
C ALA A 79 -13.29 6.65 4.11
N SER A 80 -12.77 5.46 3.84
CA SER A 80 -13.48 4.18 3.99
C SER A 80 -13.39 3.58 5.40
N MET A 81 -12.70 4.25 6.33
CA MET A 81 -12.63 3.85 7.75
C MET A 81 -13.72 4.51 8.62
N GLY A 82 -14.66 5.25 8.02
CA GLY A 82 -15.77 5.92 8.70
C GLY A 82 -17.04 5.09 8.77
#